data_AF-A0A3C2A6C9-F1
#
_entry.id   AF-A0A3C2A6C9-F1
#
_cell.length_a   1.000
_cell.length_b   1.000
_cell.length_c   1.000
_cell.angle_alpha   90.00
_cell.angle_beta   90.00
_cell.angle_gamma   90.00
#
_symmetry.space_group_name_H-M   'P 1'
#
loop_
_entity.id
_entity.type
_entity.pdbx_description
1 polymer ?
#
loop_
_entity_poly.entity_id
_entity_poly.type
_entity_poly.pdbx_seq_one_letter_code
_entity_poly.pdbx_strand_id
1 'polypeptide(L)'
;ESVICSNALTEALHSGVKSTGDLLDKTRERVVARLSKSGQEFTDGMDISLCSFDLESPVVQWSGAYNPLLLINTRRQAPPVGAQAISDTPGVFEFKAERQSISFSDDMYPFQSHTLQVKEGDILYLFTDGFQDQFGGPLNKKYLPKRLKRKLWEIHYHTVEVQKEILEREFDTWRGAYGQIDDICMMGIRIG
;
A
#
# COMPACT_ATOMS: atom_id res chain seq x y z
N GLU A 1 -11.42 1.47 13.68
CA GLU A 1 -10.72 0.16 13.65
C GLU A 1 -9.21 0.27 13.52
N SER A 2 -8.70 1.23 12.74
CA SER A 2 -7.26 1.46 12.48
C SER A 2 -6.39 1.58 13.73
N VAL A 3 -6.92 2.09 14.85
CA VAL A 3 -6.19 2.16 16.14
C VAL A 3 -5.95 0.77 16.74
N ILE A 4 -6.92 -0.15 16.64
CA ILE A 4 -6.77 -1.51 17.18
C ILE A 4 -5.68 -2.26 16.43
N CYS A 5 -5.65 -2.12 15.10
CA CYS A 5 -4.65 -2.75 14.25
C CYS A 5 -3.27 -2.12 14.39
N SER A 6 -3.20 -0.79 14.42
CA SER A 6 -1.93 -0.09 14.67
C SER A 6 -1.29 -0.57 15.97
N ASN A 7 -2.07 -0.65 17.05
CA ASN A 7 -1.59 -1.20 18.33
C ASN A 7 -1.20 -2.68 18.23
N ALA A 8 -1.99 -3.50 17.52
CA ALA A 8 -1.68 -4.91 17.31
C ALA A 8 -0.38 -5.11 16.51
N LEU A 9 -0.13 -4.27 15.51
CA LEU A 9 1.10 -4.27 14.71
C LEU A 9 2.30 -3.87 15.56
N THR A 10 2.18 -2.81 16.37
CA THR A 10 3.23 -2.42 17.33
C THR A 10 3.58 -3.56 18.29
N GLU A 11 2.58 -4.27 18.82
CA GLU A 11 2.83 -5.45 19.66
C GLU A 11 3.44 -6.62 18.90
N ALA A 12 3.04 -6.85 17.64
CA ALA A 12 3.63 -7.86 16.79
C ALA A 12 5.11 -7.58 16.54
N LEU A 13 5.49 -6.32 16.29
CA LEU A 13 6.87 -5.87 16.16
C LEU A 13 7.69 -6.18 17.42
N HIS A 14 7.15 -5.91 18.61
CA HIS A 14 7.83 -6.21 19.88
C HIS A 14 7.96 -7.70 20.19
N SER A 15 7.31 -8.59 19.42
CA SER A 15 7.45 -10.04 19.60
C SER A 15 8.71 -10.64 18.98
N GLY A 16 9.55 -9.82 18.33
CA GLY A 16 10.83 -10.23 17.75
C GLY A 16 10.74 -10.83 16.34
N VAL A 17 9.56 -10.76 15.70
CA VAL A 17 9.40 -11.15 14.28
C VAL A 17 10.05 -10.12 13.38
N LYS A 18 10.76 -10.62 12.36
CA LYS A 18 11.47 -9.77 11.41
C LYS A 18 10.85 -9.73 10.02
N SER A 19 10.15 -10.78 9.58
CA SER A 19 9.55 -10.82 8.25
C SER A 19 8.24 -10.05 8.20
N THR A 20 7.98 -9.34 7.10
CA THR A 20 6.75 -8.53 6.96
C THR A 20 5.49 -9.38 6.92
N GLY A 21 5.56 -10.58 6.32
CA GLY A 21 4.43 -11.52 6.24
C GLY A 21 4.05 -12.07 7.61
N ASP A 22 5.03 -12.57 8.35
CA ASP A 22 4.80 -13.07 9.72
C ASP A 22 4.32 -11.93 10.65
N LEU A 23 4.75 -10.68 10.42
CA LEU A 23 4.24 -9.53 11.15
C LEU A 23 2.76 -9.29 10.87
N LEU A 24 2.31 -9.39 9.61
CA LEU A 24 0.89 -9.29 9.27
C LEU A 24 0.09 -10.44 9.87
N ASP A 25 0.61 -11.66 9.82
CA ASP A 25 -0.03 -12.84 10.43
C ASP A 25 -0.21 -12.66 11.94
N LYS A 26 0.85 -12.27 12.66
CA LYS A 26 0.74 -11.98 14.11
C LYS A 26 -0.16 -10.79 14.42
N THR A 27 -0.18 -9.78 13.55
CA THR A 27 -1.10 -8.64 13.70
C THR A 27 -2.54 -9.13 13.59
N ARG A 28 -2.85 -9.97 12.59
CA ARG A 28 -4.16 -10.60 12.41
C ARG A 28 -4.55 -11.45 13.62
N GLU A 29 -3.66 -12.32 14.10
CA GLU A 29 -3.92 -13.14 15.30
C GLU A 29 -4.35 -12.28 16.50
N ARG A 30 -3.65 -11.16 16.73
CA ARG A 30 -3.95 -10.23 17.83
C ARG A 30 -5.27 -9.49 17.62
N VAL A 31 -5.54 -9.04 16.40
CA VAL A 31 -6.81 -8.37 16.05
C VAL A 31 -7.97 -9.33 16.28
N VAL A 32 -7.91 -10.55 15.73
CA VAL A 32 -8.92 -11.59 15.92
C VAL A 32 -9.13 -11.91 17.39
N ALA A 33 -8.05 -12.12 18.15
CA ALA A 33 -8.14 -12.44 19.59
C ALA A 33 -8.81 -11.33 20.43
N ARG A 34 -8.68 -10.06 20.02
CA ARG A 34 -9.33 -8.92 20.69
C ARG A 34 -10.81 -8.83 20.35
N LEU A 35 -11.14 -8.98 19.08
CA LEU A 35 -12.51 -8.90 18.59
C LEU A 35 -13.36 -10.08 19.10
N SER A 36 -12.81 -11.28 19.14
CA SER A 36 -13.50 -12.44 19.72
C SER A 36 -13.85 -12.26 21.20
N LYS A 37 -13.12 -11.41 21.94
CA LYS A 37 -13.41 -11.10 23.36
C LYS A 37 -14.46 -9.99 23.52
N SER A 38 -14.68 -9.14 22.53
CA SER A 38 -15.66 -8.05 22.61
C SER A 38 -17.09 -8.48 22.29
N GLY A 39 -17.28 -9.68 21.71
CA GLY A 39 -18.61 -10.21 21.36
C GLY A 39 -19.28 -9.45 20.21
N GLN A 40 -18.54 -8.63 19.47
CA GLN A 40 -19.03 -7.92 18.28
C GLN A 40 -19.04 -8.85 17.06
N GLU A 41 -20.10 -8.75 16.24
CA GLU A 41 -20.18 -9.44 14.96
C GLU A 41 -19.16 -8.89 13.96
N PHE A 42 -18.48 -9.81 13.28
CA PHE A 42 -17.39 -9.58 12.35
C PHE A 42 -17.88 -8.99 11.03
N THR A 43 -17.46 -7.77 10.69
CA THR A 43 -17.63 -7.24 9.33
C THR A 43 -16.52 -6.32 8.85
N ASP A 44 -15.72 -5.74 9.74
CA ASP A 44 -14.75 -4.72 9.34
C ASP A 44 -13.32 -5.19 9.66
N GLY A 45 -12.47 -5.07 8.66
CA GLY A 45 -11.14 -5.64 8.58
C GLY A 45 -10.24 -4.65 7.87
N MET A 46 -8.95 -4.67 8.17
CA MET A 46 -8.06 -3.61 7.68
C MET A 46 -7.13 -4.06 6.59
N ASP A 47 -6.97 -3.17 5.62
CA ASP A 47 -6.04 -3.30 4.52
C ASP A 47 -4.70 -2.66 4.93
N ILE A 48 -3.59 -3.33 4.61
CA ILE A 48 -2.25 -2.87 4.98
C ILE A 48 -1.30 -3.10 3.80
N SER A 49 -0.41 -2.14 3.59
CA SER A 49 0.80 -2.32 2.79
C SER A 49 1.97 -2.01 3.73
N LEU A 50 2.83 -3.00 4.00
CA LEU A 50 3.88 -2.92 5.03
C LEU A 50 5.26 -3.07 4.40
N CYS A 51 6.10 -2.05 4.54
CA CYS A 51 7.53 -2.13 4.21
C CYS A 51 8.39 -2.19 5.48
N SER A 52 9.44 -3.00 5.43
CA SER A 52 10.54 -3.01 6.41
C SER A 52 11.84 -2.72 5.67
N PHE A 53 12.52 -1.65 6.08
CA PHE A 53 13.79 -1.22 5.49
C PHE A 53 14.94 -1.72 6.35
N ASP A 54 15.86 -2.45 5.74
CA ASP A 54 17.17 -2.64 6.33
C ASP A 54 17.95 -1.32 6.15
N LEU A 55 18.44 -0.75 7.25
CA LEU A 55 19.20 0.51 7.21
C LEU A 55 20.69 0.27 6.93
N GLU A 56 21.15 -0.97 7.01
CA GLU A 56 22.54 -1.36 6.76
C GLU A 56 22.73 -1.99 5.37
N SER A 57 21.64 -2.42 4.72
CA SER A 57 21.67 -2.98 3.37
C SER A 57 20.59 -2.39 2.45
N PRO A 58 20.78 -2.35 1.12
CA PRO A 58 19.78 -1.81 0.20
C PRO A 58 18.62 -2.79 -0.05
N VAL A 59 18.09 -3.39 1.01
CA VAL A 59 17.05 -4.42 0.96
C VAL A 59 15.81 -3.93 1.69
N VAL A 60 14.66 -4.09 1.02
CA VAL A 60 13.34 -3.83 1.59
C VAL A 60 12.56 -5.13 1.58
N GLN A 61 11.94 -5.47 2.70
CA GLN A 61 10.88 -6.48 2.73
C GLN A 61 9.53 -5.82 2.64
N TRP A 62 8.61 -6.46 1.91
CA TRP A 62 7.24 -5.99 1.78
C TRP A 62 6.22 -7.13 1.85
N SER A 63 5.08 -6.85 2.48
CA SER A 63 3.87 -7.68 2.46
C SER A 63 2.64 -6.79 2.44
N GLY A 64 1.55 -7.28 1.85
CA GLY A 64 0.29 -6.53 1.81
C GLY A 64 -0.94 -7.40 2.02
N ALA A 65 -1.95 -6.78 2.64
CA ALA A 65 -3.34 -7.19 2.76
C ALA A 65 -4.18 -6.21 1.94
N TYR A 66 -4.68 -6.66 0.78
CA TYR A 66 -5.38 -5.91 -0.28
C TYR A 66 -4.62 -4.74 -0.93
N ASN A 67 -3.91 -3.91 -0.17
CA ASN A 67 -3.18 -2.75 -0.66
C ASN A 67 -1.80 -3.13 -1.21
N PRO A 68 -1.53 -2.92 -2.53
CA PRO A 68 -0.29 -3.32 -3.16
C PRO A 68 0.89 -2.40 -2.82
N LEU A 69 2.07 -2.75 -3.33
CA LEU A 69 3.23 -1.86 -3.41
C LEU A 69 3.52 -1.53 -4.88
N LEU A 70 3.63 -0.24 -5.18
CA LEU A 70 4.04 0.25 -6.49
C LEU A 70 5.51 0.69 -6.44
N LEU A 71 6.31 0.18 -7.37
CA LEU A 71 7.69 0.60 -7.59
C LEU A 71 7.79 1.34 -8.92
N ILE A 72 8.42 2.52 -8.92
CA ILE A 72 8.72 3.28 -10.13
C ILE A 72 10.22 3.53 -10.22
N ASN A 73 10.84 3.07 -11.31
CA ASN A 73 12.18 3.44 -11.74
C ASN A 73 12.33 3.20 -13.25
N THR A 74 12.38 4.27 -14.04
CA THR A 74 12.50 4.21 -15.50
C THR A 74 13.83 3.67 -16.00
N ARG A 75 14.84 3.54 -15.13
CA ARG A 75 16.14 2.92 -15.46
C ARG A 75 16.13 1.40 -15.26
N ARG A 76 15.11 0.81 -14.62
CA ARG A 76 14.98 -0.64 -14.46
C ARG A 76 14.42 -1.27 -15.74
N GLN A 77 15.16 -2.23 -16.29
CA GLN A 77 14.79 -2.93 -17.52
C GLN A 77 13.83 -4.10 -17.29
N ALA A 78 13.81 -4.67 -16.09
CA ALA A 78 13.01 -5.83 -15.74
C ALA A 78 12.36 -5.67 -14.35
N PRO A 79 11.18 -6.27 -14.13
CA PRO A 79 10.56 -6.32 -12.81
C PRO A 79 11.47 -7.01 -11.79
N PRO A 80 11.49 -6.54 -10.53
CA PRO A 80 12.00 -7.34 -9.44
C PRO A 80 11.25 -8.69 -9.32
N VAL A 81 11.89 -9.67 -8.68
CA VAL A 81 11.24 -10.96 -8.37
C VAL A 81 9.99 -10.71 -7.53
N GLY A 82 8.87 -11.28 -7.94
CA GLY A 82 7.57 -11.11 -7.28
C GLY A 82 6.76 -9.89 -7.75
N ALA A 83 7.34 -9.00 -8.55
CA ALA A 83 6.64 -7.87 -9.14
C ALA A 83 6.24 -8.11 -10.59
N GLN A 84 5.20 -7.42 -11.05
CA GLN A 84 4.71 -7.47 -12.42
C GLN A 84 4.87 -6.09 -13.08
N ALA A 85 5.33 -6.04 -14.33
CA ALA A 85 5.35 -4.81 -15.11
C ALA A 85 3.90 -4.35 -15.39
N ILE A 86 3.67 -3.04 -15.30
CA ILE A 86 2.39 -2.43 -15.64
C ILE A 86 2.43 -1.95 -17.09
N SER A 87 1.39 -2.31 -17.86
CA SER A 87 1.27 -1.94 -19.29
C SER A 87 1.23 -0.43 -19.47
N ASP A 88 1.81 0.05 -20.58
CA ASP A 88 1.81 1.47 -20.99
C ASP A 88 2.56 2.42 -20.02
N THR A 89 3.28 1.89 -19.03
CA THR A 89 4.07 2.68 -18.06
C THR A 89 5.45 2.05 -17.87
N PRO A 90 6.44 2.33 -18.74
CA PRO A 90 7.77 1.76 -18.66
C PRO A 90 8.45 2.06 -17.31
N GLY A 91 9.06 1.05 -16.70
CA GLY A 91 9.73 1.17 -15.41
C GLY A 91 8.79 1.20 -14.20
N VAL A 92 7.51 0.87 -14.38
CA VAL A 92 6.54 0.72 -13.28
C VAL A 92 6.27 -0.76 -13.02
N PHE A 93 6.40 -1.16 -11.76
CA PHE A 93 6.21 -2.52 -11.31
C PHE A 93 5.28 -2.55 -10.09
N GLU A 94 4.43 -3.57 -10.01
CA GLU A 94 3.52 -3.78 -8.89
C GLU A 94 3.79 -5.12 -8.21
N PHE A 95 3.91 -5.10 -6.89
CA PHE A 95 3.78 -6.29 -6.06
C PHE A 95 2.32 -6.42 -5.63
N LYS A 96 1.70 -7.57 -5.94
CA LYS A 96 0.32 -7.82 -5.57
C LYS A 96 0.24 -8.19 -4.10
N ALA A 97 -0.71 -7.58 -3.41
CA ALA A 97 -1.04 -7.95 -2.04
C ALA A 97 -1.91 -9.21 -2.02
N GLU A 98 -1.93 -9.85 -0.85
CA GLU A 98 -2.85 -10.94 -0.62
C GLU A 98 -4.29 -10.45 -0.57
N ARG A 99 -5.21 -11.23 -1.12
CA ARG A 99 -6.63 -10.85 -1.25
C ARG A 99 -7.41 -11.19 0.02
N GLN A 100 -6.87 -10.79 1.16
CA GLN A 100 -7.44 -10.98 2.49
C GLN A 100 -7.06 -9.78 3.38
N SER A 101 -7.95 -9.42 4.30
CA SER A 101 -7.78 -8.34 5.27
C SER A 101 -7.08 -8.83 6.53
N ILE A 102 -6.68 -7.88 7.38
CA ILE A 102 -6.27 -8.15 8.77
C ILE A 102 -7.50 -8.29 9.65
N SER A 103 -8.24 -9.38 9.45
CA SER A 103 -9.43 -9.77 10.23
C SER A 103 -9.60 -11.28 10.22
N PHE A 104 -10.67 -11.77 10.85
CA PHE A 104 -11.06 -13.17 10.73
C PHE A 104 -11.74 -13.43 9.38
N SER A 105 -11.43 -14.56 8.75
CA SER A 105 -12.16 -15.13 7.62
C SER A 105 -12.11 -16.66 7.71
N ASP A 106 -13.03 -17.36 7.05
CA ASP A 106 -13.03 -18.82 7.02
C ASP A 106 -11.83 -19.38 6.23
N ASP A 107 -11.40 -18.65 5.20
CA ASP A 107 -10.30 -19.01 4.30
C ASP A 107 -9.05 -18.15 4.55
N MET A 108 -8.54 -18.15 5.80
CA MET A 108 -7.28 -17.46 6.13
C MET A 108 -6.07 -18.28 5.66
N TYR A 109 -5.11 -17.59 5.04
CA TYR A 109 -3.82 -18.18 4.67
C TYR A 109 -2.67 -17.22 5.01
N PRO A 110 -1.41 -17.69 5.11
CA PRO A 110 -0.29 -16.84 5.52
C PRO A 110 -0.02 -15.70 4.54
N PHE A 111 0.47 -14.56 5.05
CA PHE A 111 0.89 -13.45 4.19
C PHE A 111 2.29 -13.69 3.62
N GLN A 112 2.48 -13.46 2.32
CA GLN A 112 3.78 -13.60 1.69
C GLN A 112 4.70 -12.40 1.99
N SER A 113 5.96 -12.68 2.34
CA SER A 113 7.04 -11.69 2.37
C SER A 113 7.76 -11.65 1.02
N HIS A 114 7.82 -10.48 0.40
CA HIS A 114 8.63 -10.22 -0.78
C HIS A 114 9.90 -9.47 -0.39
N THR A 115 11.05 -9.96 -0.84
CA THR A 115 12.33 -9.28 -0.64
C THR A 115 12.73 -8.56 -1.92
N LEU A 116 12.86 -7.24 -1.83
CA LEU A 116 13.25 -6.35 -2.92
C LEU A 116 14.65 -5.78 -2.65
N GLN A 117 15.58 -6.03 -3.58
CA GLN A 117 16.80 -5.25 -3.67
C GLN A 117 16.47 -3.88 -4.29
N VAL A 118 16.49 -2.83 -3.48
CA VAL A 118 16.29 -1.47 -3.96
C VAL A 118 17.56 -0.91 -4.62
N LYS A 119 17.37 0.02 -5.54
CA LYS A 119 18.41 0.71 -6.29
C LYS A 119 18.20 2.21 -6.20
N GLU A 120 19.28 2.96 -6.32
CA GLU A 120 19.22 4.41 -6.42
C GLU A 120 18.19 4.86 -7.47
N GLY A 121 17.35 5.82 -7.09
CA GLY A 121 16.27 6.35 -7.92
C GLY A 121 14.99 5.51 -7.92
N ASP A 122 14.95 4.37 -7.22
CA ASP A 122 13.68 3.67 -6.96
C ASP A 122 12.75 4.56 -6.14
N ILE A 123 11.46 4.55 -6.49
CA ILE A 123 10.40 5.18 -5.70
C ILE A 123 9.37 4.13 -5.35
N LEU A 124 9.16 3.92 -4.07
CA LEU A 124 8.15 3.03 -3.51
C LEU A 124 6.91 3.86 -3.12
N TYR A 125 5.74 3.46 -3.61
CA TYR A 125 4.46 4.02 -3.19
C TYR A 125 3.59 2.99 -2.50
N LEU A 126 3.11 3.35 -1.31
CA LEU A 126 2.11 2.64 -0.54
C LEU A 126 0.91 3.56 -0.41
N PHE A 127 -0.30 3.06 -0.67
CA PHE A 127 -1.49 3.90 -0.62
C PHE A 127 -2.74 3.07 -0.28
N THR A 128 -3.72 3.74 0.34
CA THR A 128 -5.08 3.23 0.51
C THR A 128 -5.91 3.49 -0.74
N ASP A 129 -7.11 2.93 -0.79
CA ASP A 129 -8.03 3.00 -1.92
C ASP A 129 -8.80 4.32 -2.03
N GLY A 130 -8.91 5.13 -0.96
CA GLY A 130 -9.67 6.38 -0.99
C GLY A 130 -9.37 7.32 -2.16
N PHE A 131 -8.10 7.44 -2.60
CA PHE A 131 -7.76 8.27 -3.78
C PHE A 131 -8.36 7.69 -5.07
N GLN A 132 -8.18 6.39 -5.29
CA GLN A 132 -8.62 5.71 -6.52
C GLN A 132 -10.14 5.50 -6.55
N ASP A 133 -10.79 5.45 -5.39
CA ASP A 133 -12.23 5.25 -5.29
C ASP A 133 -13.05 6.54 -5.36
N GLN A 134 -12.41 7.70 -5.19
CA GLN A 134 -13.06 9.00 -5.29
C GLN A 134 -13.82 9.20 -6.60
N PHE A 135 -15.10 9.56 -6.47
CA PHE A 135 -15.94 9.97 -7.58
C PHE A 135 -15.66 11.42 -8.02
N GLY A 136 -15.67 11.66 -9.33
CA GLY A 136 -15.35 12.95 -9.88
C GLY A 136 -15.35 13.01 -11.41
N GLY A 137 -14.76 14.11 -11.91
CA GLY A 137 -14.66 14.42 -13.32
C GLY A 137 -16.01 14.72 -14.01
N PRO A 138 -15.98 15.02 -15.32
CA PRO A 138 -17.16 15.46 -16.07
C PRO A 138 -18.30 14.43 -16.12
N LEU A 139 -17.99 13.16 -15.89
CA LEU A 139 -18.93 12.03 -16.01
C LEU A 139 -19.24 11.35 -14.68
N ASN A 140 -18.83 11.93 -13.55
CA ASN A 140 -19.02 11.37 -12.20
C ASN A 140 -18.60 9.90 -12.11
N LYS A 141 -17.32 9.63 -12.35
CA LYS A 141 -16.73 8.28 -12.29
C LYS A 141 -15.69 8.19 -11.17
N LYS A 142 -15.39 6.97 -10.73
CA LYS A 142 -14.22 6.71 -9.86
C LYS A 142 -12.92 7.12 -10.56
N TYR A 143 -11.91 7.52 -9.79
CA TYR A 143 -10.59 7.88 -10.33
C TYR A 143 -9.87 6.66 -10.93
N LEU A 144 -10.05 5.49 -10.33
CA LEU A 144 -9.54 4.16 -10.68
C LEU A 144 -8.01 3.98 -10.53
N PRO A 145 -7.56 2.76 -10.15
CA PRO A 145 -6.13 2.46 -9.95
C PRO A 145 -5.26 2.76 -11.17
N LYS A 146 -5.77 2.50 -12.39
CA LYS A 146 -5.03 2.71 -13.65
C LYS A 146 -4.65 4.17 -13.85
N ARG A 147 -5.50 5.12 -13.42
CA ARG A 147 -5.21 6.55 -13.56
C ARG A 147 -4.18 6.98 -12.51
N LEU A 148 -4.30 6.49 -11.28
CA LEU A 148 -3.36 6.81 -10.20
C LEU A 148 -1.94 6.35 -10.51
N LYS A 149 -1.77 5.09 -10.90
CA LYS A 149 -0.45 4.55 -11.29
C LYS A 149 0.18 5.34 -12.44
N ARG A 150 -0.62 5.75 -13.42
CA ARG A 150 -0.15 6.59 -14.53
C ARG A 150 0.24 7.98 -14.07
N LYS A 151 -0.56 8.63 -13.22
CA LYS A 151 -0.24 9.95 -12.67
C LYS A 151 1.07 9.92 -11.89
N LEU A 152 1.25 8.92 -11.02
CA LEU A 152 2.50 8.71 -10.28
C LEU A 152 3.70 8.50 -11.21
N TRP A 153 3.51 7.75 -12.29
CA TRP A 153 4.52 7.61 -13.34
C TRP A 153 4.80 8.92 -14.08
N GLU A 154 3.79 9.72 -14.42
CA GLU A 154 3.99 11.01 -15.11
C GLU A 154 4.75 12.03 -14.25
N ILE A 155 4.67 11.94 -12.93
CA ILE A 155 5.28 12.91 -12.01
C ILE A 155 6.55 12.39 -11.32
N HIS A 156 6.95 11.14 -11.61
CA HIS A 156 8.01 10.44 -10.86
C HIS A 156 9.36 11.15 -10.85
N TYR A 157 9.64 12.04 -11.81
CA TYR A 157 10.90 12.77 -11.90
C TYR A 157 10.97 13.98 -10.95
N HIS A 158 9.84 14.44 -10.41
CA HIS A 158 9.80 15.52 -9.42
C HIS A 158 10.23 15.03 -8.03
N THR A 159 10.63 15.94 -7.13
CA THR A 159 10.86 15.60 -5.72
C THR A 159 9.56 15.11 -5.07
N VAL A 160 9.65 14.34 -3.99
CA VAL A 160 8.47 13.73 -3.36
C VAL A 160 7.50 14.81 -2.85
N GLU A 161 8.02 15.95 -2.42
CA GLU A 161 7.24 17.11 -1.98
C GLU A 161 6.43 17.71 -3.13
N VAL A 162 7.06 17.90 -4.28
CA VAL A 162 6.38 18.42 -5.48
C VAL A 162 5.35 17.41 -6.00
N GLN A 163 5.65 16.12 -5.94
CA GLN A 163 4.68 15.07 -6.30
C GLN A 163 3.44 15.13 -5.41
N LYS A 164 3.62 15.31 -4.09
CA LYS A 164 2.52 15.49 -3.14
C LYS A 164 1.61 16.65 -3.56
N GLU A 165 2.17 17.83 -3.82
CA GLU A 165 1.40 19.01 -4.25
C GLU A 165 0.67 18.78 -5.58
N ILE A 166 1.26 18.03 -6.51
CA ILE A 166 0.61 17.69 -7.79
C ILE A 166 -0.55 16.72 -7.54
N LEU A 167 -0.39 15.74 -6.65
CA LEU A 167 -1.42 14.74 -6.33
C LEU A 167 -2.60 15.36 -5.57
N GLU A 168 -2.33 16.27 -4.62
CA GLU A 168 -3.39 17.01 -3.91
C GLU A 168 -4.23 17.84 -4.89
N ARG A 169 -3.56 18.57 -5.80
CA ARG A 169 -4.27 19.33 -6.85
C ARG A 169 -5.03 18.44 -7.82
N GLU A 170 -4.46 17.31 -8.22
CA GLU A 170 -5.13 16.33 -9.08
C GLU A 170 -6.40 15.79 -8.39
N PHE A 171 -6.31 15.47 -7.10
CA PHE A 171 -7.43 14.98 -6.30
C PHE A 171 -8.55 16.02 -6.20
N ASP A 172 -8.22 17.25 -5.83
CA ASP A 172 -9.19 18.35 -5.73
C ASP A 172 -9.83 18.68 -7.07
N THR A 173 -9.03 18.67 -8.14
CA THR A 173 -9.53 18.89 -9.50
C THR A 173 -10.46 17.76 -9.93
N TRP A 174 -10.11 16.50 -9.63
CA TRP A 174 -10.93 15.35 -9.98
C TRP A 174 -12.26 15.37 -9.22
N ARG A 175 -12.22 15.49 -7.89
CA ARG A 175 -13.44 15.49 -7.08
C ARG A 175 -14.32 16.70 -7.38
N GLY A 176 -13.75 17.87 -7.71
CA GLY A 176 -14.49 19.09 -7.96
C GLY A 176 -15.43 19.43 -6.79
N ALA A 177 -16.73 19.52 -7.07
CA ALA A 177 -17.74 19.79 -6.04
C ALA A 177 -18.18 18.55 -5.26
N TYR A 178 -17.77 17.35 -5.65
CA TYR A 178 -18.11 16.12 -4.94
C TYR A 178 -17.34 16.04 -3.62
N GLY A 179 -18.02 15.56 -2.58
CA GLY A 179 -17.41 15.28 -1.28
C GLY A 179 -16.38 14.16 -1.37
N GLN A 180 -15.40 14.20 -0.47
CA GLN A 180 -14.50 13.07 -0.23
C GLN A 180 -15.33 11.91 0.35
N ILE A 181 -15.16 10.71 -0.21
CA ILE A 181 -15.98 9.54 0.16
C ILE A 181 -15.31 8.62 1.17
N ASP A 182 -13.99 8.73 1.33
CA ASP A 182 -13.18 7.84 2.16
C ASP A 182 -11.85 8.51 2.55
N ASP A 183 -11.18 7.99 3.57
CA ASP A 183 -9.87 8.46 4.03
C ASP A 183 -8.76 8.13 3.03
N ILE A 184 -7.80 9.06 2.88
CA ILE A 184 -6.70 8.94 1.93
C ILE A 184 -5.38 8.95 2.65
N CYS A 185 -4.63 7.87 2.50
CA CYS A 185 -3.24 7.80 2.92
C CYS A 185 -2.38 7.39 1.72
N MET A 186 -1.33 8.15 1.45
CA MET A 186 -0.31 7.82 0.46
C MET A 186 1.07 8.16 1.00
N MET A 187 2.00 7.22 0.86
CA MET A 187 3.39 7.37 1.22
C MET A 187 4.26 7.11 -0.02
N GLY A 188 5.13 8.07 -0.34
CA GLY A 188 6.15 7.94 -1.39
C GLY A 188 7.55 7.98 -0.76
N ILE A 189 8.37 6.98 -1.06
CA ILE A 189 9.74 6.86 -0.52
C ILE A 189 10.69 6.75 -1.70
N ARG A 190 11.58 7.73 -1.87
CA ARG A 190 12.63 7.72 -2.89
C ARG A 190 13.94 7.22 -2.28
N ILE A 191 14.54 6.25 -2.95
CA ILE A 191 15.86 5.73 -2.62
C ILE A 191 16.91 6.65 -3.25
N GLY A 192 17.71 7.29 -2.40
CA GLY A 192 18.78 8.20 -2.77
C GLY A 192 20.14 7.54 -2.92
#